data_AF-A0A3M1AFZ6-F1
#
_entry.id   AF-A0A3M1AFZ6-F1
#
_cell.length_a   1.000
_cell.length_b   1.000
_cell.length_c   1.000
_cell.angle_alpha   90.00
_cell.angle_beta   90.00
_cell.angle_gamma   90.00
#
_symmetry.space_group_name_H-M   'P 1'
#
loop_
_entity.id
_entity.type
_entity.pdbx_description
1 polymer ?
#
loop_
_entity_poly.entity_id
_entity_poly.type
_entity_poly.pdbx_seq_one_letter_code
_entity_poly.pdbx_strand_id
1 'polypeptide(L)'
;MKIIGSNHAQIGGWLAEKWNLPAHLVAVIKNHHLVANLGRDGKLVAIVHLADAIVKLEGYGHSGDTVQPTIDKNIWKLVELDSDKMPDLLNEIRIGYENARDFLKMVLQ
;
A
#
# COMPACT_ATOMS: atom_id res chain seq x y z
N MET A 1 -5.90 3.99 -13.06
CA MET A 1 -5.91 5.14 -14.01
C MET A 1 -5.03 4.86 -15.23
N LYS A 2 -5.51 5.05 -16.48
CA LYS A 2 -4.69 4.95 -17.72
C LYS A 2 -5.06 6.08 -18.70
N ILE A 3 -5.09 7.32 -18.21
CA ILE A 3 -5.46 8.50 -19.03
C ILE A 3 -4.25 9.04 -19.81
N ILE A 4 -3.03 8.88 -19.28
CA ILE A 4 -1.78 9.43 -19.85
C ILE A 4 -0.74 8.35 -20.19
N GLY A 5 -1.18 7.12 -20.46
CA GLY A 5 -0.27 5.99 -20.72
C GLY A 5 0.56 5.54 -19.51
N SER A 6 0.34 6.13 -18.33
CA SER A 6 0.99 5.81 -17.06
C SER A 6 -0.04 5.65 -15.94
N ASN A 7 0.26 4.84 -14.92
CA ASN A 7 -0.55 4.65 -13.71
C ASN A 7 0.02 5.42 -12.50
N HIS A 8 -0.72 5.48 -11.39
CA HIS A 8 -0.32 6.25 -10.21
C HIS A 8 0.97 5.73 -9.56
N ALA A 9 1.21 4.42 -9.59
CA ALA A 9 2.43 3.82 -9.05
C ALA A 9 3.67 4.29 -9.83
N GLN A 10 3.58 4.39 -11.15
CA GLN A 10 4.66 4.91 -12.00
C GLN A 10 4.95 6.38 -11.69
N ILE A 11 3.92 7.21 -11.58
CA ILE A 11 4.07 8.63 -11.26
C ILE A 11 4.69 8.81 -9.87
N GLY A 12 4.20 8.06 -8.87
CA GLY A 12 4.77 8.07 -7.52
C GLY A 12 6.23 7.65 -7.49
N GLY A 13 6.61 6.63 -8.29
CA GLY A 13 8.00 6.20 -8.44
C GLY A 13 8.89 7.30 -9.01
N TRP A 14 8.46 7.99 -10.06
CA TRP A 14 9.21 9.12 -10.64
C TRP A 14 9.37 10.27 -9.66
N LEU A 15 8.33 10.58 -8.87
CA LEU A 15 8.41 11.61 -7.85
C LEU A 15 9.42 11.24 -6.75
N ALA A 16 9.38 9.99 -6.28
CA ALA A 16 10.34 9.46 -5.30
C ALA A 16 11.79 9.52 -5.80
N GLU A 17 12.03 9.20 -7.08
CA GLU A 17 13.34 9.36 -7.74
C GLU A 17 13.78 10.83 -7.73
N LYS A 18 12.87 11.77 -8.08
CA LYS A 18 13.18 13.20 -8.12
C LYS A 18 13.46 13.80 -6.74
N TRP A 19 12.85 13.26 -5.69
CA TRP A 19 13.15 13.61 -4.30
C TRP A 19 14.39 12.92 -3.74
N ASN A 20 15.12 12.15 -4.57
CA ASN A 20 16.34 11.44 -4.20
C ASN A 20 16.11 10.43 -3.05
N LEU A 21 14.95 9.77 -3.03
CA LEU A 21 14.68 8.70 -2.08
C LEU A 21 15.53 7.45 -2.41
N PRO A 22 15.86 6.62 -1.40
CA PRO A 22 16.57 5.37 -1.61
C PRO A 22 15.93 4.49 -2.70
N ALA A 23 16.78 3.87 -3.54
CA ALA A 23 16.33 3.09 -4.70
C ALA A 23 15.34 1.96 -4.37
N HIS A 24 15.46 1.34 -3.18
CA HIS A 24 14.53 0.30 -2.74
C HIS A 24 13.11 0.86 -2.50
N LEU A 25 12.98 2.08 -1.96
CA LEU A 25 11.66 2.73 -1.78
C LEU A 25 11.04 3.10 -3.13
N VAL A 26 11.85 3.61 -4.06
CA VAL A 26 11.42 3.86 -5.44
C VAL A 26 10.86 2.58 -6.07
N ALA A 27 11.60 1.47 -5.94
CA ALA A 27 11.18 0.18 -6.48
C ALA A 27 9.86 -0.30 -5.87
N VAL A 28 9.69 -0.18 -4.54
CA VAL A 28 8.45 -0.56 -3.85
C VAL A 28 7.27 0.29 -4.33
N ILE A 29 7.42 1.62 -4.36
CA ILE A 29 6.36 2.54 -4.79
C ILE A 29 5.96 2.25 -6.23
N LYS A 30 6.91 2.00 -7.12
CA LYS A 30 6.62 1.76 -8.55
C LYS A 30 5.93 0.42 -8.81
N ASN A 31 6.20 -0.58 -7.98
CA ASN A 31 5.79 -1.97 -8.22
C ASN A 31 4.75 -2.52 -7.24
N HIS A 32 4.15 -1.71 -6.36
CA HIS A 32 3.21 -2.21 -5.34
C HIS A 32 1.94 -2.91 -5.87
N HIS A 33 1.63 -2.80 -7.15
CA HIS A 33 0.57 -3.60 -7.80
C HIS A 33 1.04 -4.97 -8.32
N LEU A 34 2.35 -5.19 -8.38
CA LEU A 34 2.99 -6.39 -8.93
C LEU A 34 3.58 -7.21 -7.79
N VAL A 35 2.78 -8.12 -7.23
CA VAL A 35 3.19 -8.97 -6.09
C VAL A 35 4.25 -10.02 -6.47
N ALA A 36 4.54 -10.22 -7.76
CA ALA A 36 5.45 -11.27 -8.21
C ALA A 36 6.91 -10.80 -8.37
N ASN A 37 7.81 -11.54 -7.70
CA ASN A 37 9.22 -11.72 -8.07
C ASN A 37 10.11 -10.47 -8.10
N LEU A 38 10.15 -9.71 -6.99
CA LEU A 38 10.97 -8.48 -6.86
C LEU A 38 12.29 -8.67 -6.09
N GLY A 39 12.80 -9.92 -6.03
CA GLY A 39 14.06 -10.23 -5.36
C GLY A 39 14.09 -9.72 -3.91
N ARG A 40 15.07 -8.88 -3.58
CA ARG A 40 15.30 -8.35 -2.22
C ARG A 40 14.16 -7.50 -1.65
N ASP A 41 13.34 -6.88 -2.49
CA ASP A 41 12.28 -5.95 -2.05
C ASP A 41 10.88 -6.60 -2.05
N GLY A 42 10.79 -7.88 -2.39
CA GLY A 42 9.52 -8.60 -2.53
C GLY A 42 8.66 -8.59 -1.27
N LYS A 43 9.27 -8.74 -0.08
CA LYS A 43 8.53 -8.68 1.20
C LYS A 43 7.93 -7.29 1.44
N LEU A 44 8.68 -6.23 1.18
CA LEU A 44 8.21 -4.86 1.40
C LEU A 44 7.13 -4.48 0.40
N VAL A 45 7.25 -4.91 -0.86
CA VAL A 45 6.19 -4.77 -1.86
C VAL A 45 4.93 -5.51 -1.43
N ALA A 46 5.07 -6.73 -0.91
CA ALA A 46 3.93 -7.49 -0.42
C ALA A 46 3.20 -6.79 0.74
N ILE A 47 3.96 -6.19 1.66
CA ILE A 47 3.39 -5.40 2.78
C ILE A 47 2.62 -4.19 2.24
N VAL A 48 3.20 -3.40 1.35
CA VAL A 48 2.55 -2.21 0.80
C VAL A 48 1.33 -2.57 -0.03
N HIS A 49 1.40 -3.64 -0.82
CA HIS A 49 0.27 -4.17 -1.57
C HIS A 49 -0.90 -4.57 -0.65
N LEU A 50 -0.61 -5.34 0.40
CA LEU A 50 -1.62 -5.76 1.36
C LEU A 50 -2.24 -4.55 2.08
N ALA A 51 -1.42 -3.59 2.50
CA ALA A 51 -1.90 -2.36 3.14
C ALA A 51 -2.81 -1.55 2.21
N ASP A 52 -2.40 -1.31 0.95
CA ASP A 52 -3.21 -0.60 -0.06
C ASP A 52 -4.55 -1.30 -0.31
N ALA A 53 -4.55 -2.64 -0.39
CA ALA A 53 -5.77 -3.41 -0.57
C ALA A 53 -6.71 -3.30 0.64
N ILE A 54 -6.19 -3.45 1.87
CA ILE A 54 -7.00 -3.40 3.09
C ILE A 54 -7.67 -2.04 3.25
N VAL A 55 -6.92 -0.94 3.15
CA VAL A 55 -7.50 0.41 3.37
C VAL A 55 -8.59 0.72 2.33
N LYS A 56 -8.42 0.26 1.10
CA LYS A 56 -9.43 0.39 0.03
C LYS A 56 -10.67 -0.48 0.30
N LEU A 57 -10.49 -1.71 0.78
CA LEU A 57 -11.59 -2.63 1.11
C LEU A 57 -12.40 -2.13 2.33
N GLU A 58 -11.74 -1.56 3.32
CA GLU A 58 -12.35 -0.95 4.51
C GLU A 58 -12.98 0.43 4.22
N GLY A 59 -12.83 0.95 2.99
CA GLY A 59 -13.42 2.23 2.58
C GLY A 59 -12.74 3.45 3.19
N TYR A 60 -11.47 3.34 3.60
CA TYR A 60 -10.71 4.47 4.11
C TYR A 60 -10.18 5.36 2.98
N GLY A 61 -10.50 6.65 3.06
CA GLY A 61 -10.08 7.65 2.08
C GLY A 61 -10.76 7.49 0.72
N HIS A 62 -10.18 8.13 -0.30
CA HIS A 62 -10.67 8.06 -1.67
C HIS A 62 -9.48 7.96 -2.64
N SER A 63 -9.22 6.77 -3.17
CA SER A 63 -8.08 6.52 -4.04
C SER A 63 -8.24 7.08 -5.46
N GLY A 64 -9.48 7.38 -5.87
CA GLY A 64 -9.81 7.74 -7.26
C GLY A 64 -9.63 6.58 -8.26
N ASP A 65 -9.27 5.39 -7.78
CA ASP A 65 -9.21 4.17 -8.59
C ASP A 65 -10.61 3.58 -8.77
N THR A 66 -10.94 3.21 -10.01
CA THR A 66 -12.21 2.54 -10.34
C THR A 66 -12.12 1.01 -10.24
N VAL A 67 -10.93 0.48 -9.95
CA VAL A 67 -10.66 -0.96 -9.90
C VAL A 67 -10.69 -1.42 -8.45
N GLN A 68 -11.48 -2.45 -8.17
CA GLN A 68 -11.51 -3.06 -6.85
C GLN A 68 -10.17 -3.73 -6.55
N PRO A 69 -9.57 -3.49 -5.38
CA PRO A 69 -8.34 -4.17 -5.00
C PRO A 69 -8.55 -5.67 -4.88
N THR A 70 -7.54 -6.44 -5.25
CA THR A 70 -7.49 -7.89 -5.03
C THR A 70 -6.29 -8.19 -4.16
N ILE A 71 -6.43 -9.15 -3.24
CA ILE A 71 -5.34 -9.62 -2.39
C ILE A 71 -4.85 -10.95 -2.96
N ASP A 72 -3.60 -11.00 -3.40
CA ASP A 72 -2.98 -12.26 -3.83
C ASP A 72 -2.95 -13.26 -2.67
N LYS A 73 -3.39 -14.50 -2.88
CA LYS A 73 -3.42 -15.54 -1.83
C LYS A 73 -2.03 -15.84 -1.27
N ASN A 74 -0.98 -15.65 -2.07
CA ASN A 74 0.39 -15.89 -1.66
C ASN A 74 0.97 -14.76 -0.79
N ILE A 75 0.26 -13.63 -0.65
CA ILE A 75 0.72 -12.48 0.11
C ILE A 75 1.03 -12.86 1.56
N TRP A 76 0.17 -13.68 2.19
CA TRP A 76 0.28 -14.11 3.59
C TRP A 76 1.62 -14.80 3.85
N LYS A 77 2.04 -15.66 2.93
CA LYS A 77 3.34 -16.32 2.99
C LYS A 77 4.50 -15.33 2.80
N LEU A 78 4.35 -14.35 1.92
CA LEU A 78 5.40 -13.34 1.66
C LEU A 78 5.58 -12.36 2.82
N VAL A 79 4.49 -12.00 3.51
CA VAL A 79 4.54 -11.11 4.68
C VAL A 79 4.78 -11.86 5.99
N GLU A 80 4.84 -13.20 5.95
CA GLU A 80 5.01 -14.08 7.12
C GLU A 80 3.91 -13.88 8.17
N LEU A 81 2.67 -13.67 7.73
CA LEU A 81 1.49 -13.56 8.58
C LEU A 81 0.56 -14.75 8.37
N ASP A 82 -0.05 -15.17 9.47
CA ASP A 82 -1.15 -16.13 9.44
C ASP A 82 -2.43 -15.40 8.99
N SER A 83 -3.10 -15.93 7.97
CA SER A 83 -4.37 -15.37 7.49
C SER A 83 -5.47 -15.39 8.55
N ASP A 84 -5.38 -16.31 9.53
CA ASP A 84 -6.34 -16.39 10.63
C ASP A 84 -6.25 -15.19 11.58
N LYS A 85 -5.15 -14.41 11.51
CA LYS A 85 -4.95 -13.16 12.26
C LYS A 85 -5.62 -11.95 11.61
N MET A 86 -6.30 -12.12 10.47
CA MET A 86 -6.94 -11.02 9.77
C MET A 86 -7.91 -10.20 10.65
N PRO A 87 -8.78 -10.81 11.49
CA PRO A 87 -9.65 -10.02 12.37
C PRO A 87 -8.90 -9.12 13.36
N ASP A 88 -7.83 -9.65 13.96
CA ASP A 88 -6.99 -8.90 14.90
C ASP A 88 -6.29 -7.74 14.18
N LEU A 89 -5.72 -8.02 13.01
CA LEU A 89 -5.05 -7.04 12.15
C LEU A 89 -6.01 -5.92 11.73
N LEU A 90 -7.23 -6.23 11.31
CA LEU A 90 -8.23 -5.22 10.94
C LEU A 90 -8.57 -4.31 12.12
N ASN A 91 -8.68 -4.87 13.33
CA ASN A 91 -8.93 -4.06 14.52
C ASN A 91 -7.74 -3.12 14.84
N GLU A 92 -6.50 -3.60 14.71
CA GLU A 92 -5.31 -2.76 14.87
C GLU A 92 -5.24 -1.64 13.82
N ILE A 93 -5.53 -1.96 12.55
CA ILE A 93 -5.57 -0.98 11.46
C ILE A 93 -6.60 0.10 11.75
N ARG A 94 -7.81 -0.28 12.20
CA ARG A 94 -8.87 0.67 12.57
C ARG A 94 -8.42 1.63 13.68
N ILE A 95 -7.77 1.11 14.73
CA ILE A 95 -7.24 1.92 15.83
C ILE A 95 -6.14 2.87 15.31
N GLY A 96 -5.21 2.35 14.51
CA GLY A 96 -4.14 3.15 13.90
C GLY A 96 -4.68 4.27 13.00
N TYR A 97 -5.74 4.00 12.24
CA TYR A 97 -6.41 4.98 11.39
C TYR A 97 -7.03 6.12 12.20
N GLU A 98 -7.79 5.82 13.26
CA GLU A 98 -8.36 6.87 14.12
C GLU A 98 -7.27 7.71 14.79
N ASN A 99 -6.18 7.10 15.26
CA ASN A 99 -5.04 7.82 15.83
C ASN A 99 -4.39 8.75 14.80
N ALA A 100 -4.16 8.28 13.57
CA ALA A 100 -3.58 9.09 12.50
C ALA A 100 -4.50 10.25 12.10
N ARG A 101 -5.82 9.99 12.04
CA ARG A 101 -6.84 10.99 11.77
C ARG A 101 -6.86 12.09 12.83
N ASP A 102 -6.80 11.72 14.11
CA ASP A 102 -6.81 12.68 15.20
C ASP A 102 -5.52 13.50 15.25
N PHE A 103 -4.36 12.88 14.99
CA PHE A 103 -3.09 13.60 14.82
C PHE A 103 -3.18 14.65 13.69
N LEU A 104 -3.67 14.27 12.51
CA LEU A 104 -3.80 15.21 11.38
C LEU A 104 -4.75 16.37 11.69
N LYS A 105 -5.85 16.14 12.42
CA LYS A 105 -6.74 17.22 12.88
C LYS A 105 -6.05 18.20 13.83
N MET A 106 -5.08 17.76 14.61
CA MET A 106 -4.32 18.64 15.52
C MET A 106 -3.32 19.51 14.77
N VAL A 107 -2.70 18.99 13.70
CA VAL A 107 -1.66 19.71 12.93
C VAL A 107 -2.26 20.68 11.91
N LEU A 108 -3.51 20.47 11.50
CA LEU A 108 -4.21 21.28 10.49
C LEU A 108 -5.11 22.39 11.10
N GLN A 109 -5.03 22.63 12.41
CA GLN A 109 -5.62 23.77 13.11
C GLN A 109 -4.61 24.91 13.23
#